data_AF-A0A218PNE8-F1
#
_entry.id   AF-A0A218PNE8-F1
#
_cell.length_a   1.000
_cell.length_b   1.000
_cell.length_c   1.000
_cell.angle_alpha   90.00
_cell.angle_beta   90.00
_cell.angle_gamma   90.00
#
_symmetry.space_group_name_H-M   'P 1'
#
loop_
_entity.id
_entity.type
_entity.pdbx_description
1 polymer ?
#
loop_
_entity_poly.entity_id
_entity_poly.type
_entity_poly.pdbx_seq_one_letter_code
_entity_poly.pdbx_strand_id
1 'polypeptide(L)'
;MSTLKSEPAGQLRSMGEFFALARAMEADAVRHYTETANALRKQNSLPLAYIFELLAKFERDHVDRVAEWAAEHKGAAVATVAPWPIPDAFDVSPEEIAQSSLMTPYRALAIAVRYEERSFTFWTYVAAQADGEVKEAAERMAREQLDHVSVLRQERRLAFHSNRRAAKAESVTLGALAATERRLALLIEQHDGRTTDDAVLRRYAATSREAAEKLDALETITHQRLSIIALPAERREDPVALCEYLAEAYLHLAEISRNERVLIAAQDLATDAIDRLAAMRSKMSA
;
A
#
# COMPACT_ATOMS: atom_id res chain seq x y z
N MET A 1 -8.11 -7.22 15.80
CA MET A 1 -6.65 -7.37 15.58
C MET A 1 -6.01 -6.06 15.97
N SER A 2 -4.89 -6.10 16.71
CA SER A 2 -4.17 -4.89 17.14
C SER A 2 -3.74 -4.07 15.93
N THR A 3 -4.04 -2.77 15.91
CA THR A 3 -3.55 -1.82 14.89
C THR A 3 -2.11 -1.39 15.17
N LEU A 4 -1.55 -1.70 16.34
CA LEU A 4 -0.13 -1.57 16.65
C LEU A 4 0.64 -2.74 16.02
N LYS A 5 1.57 -2.42 15.11
CA LYS A 5 2.55 -3.37 14.57
C LYS A 5 3.54 -3.86 15.65
N SER A 6 3.92 -2.96 16.55
CA SER A 6 4.79 -3.25 17.70
C SER A 6 4.43 -2.32 18.85
N GLU A 7 4.49 -2.82 20.08
CA GLU A 7 4.38 -1.97 21.27
C GLU A 7 5.59 -1.01 21.33
N PRO A 8 5.42 0.22 21.85
CA PRO A 8 6.52 1.10 22.17
C PRO A 8 7.59 0.39 23.01
N ALA A 9 8.86 0.56 22.64
CA ALA A 9 9.99 -0.14 23.27
C ALA A 9 10.27 0.31 24.72
N GLY A 10 9.56 1.32 25.22
CA GLY A 10 9.69 1.84 26.56
C GLY A 10 8.66 2.93 26.88
N GLN A 11 8.76 3.48 28.09
CA GLN A 11 7.92 4.58 28.58
C GLN A 11 8.66 5.91 28.52
N LEU A 12 7.98 6.95 28.03
CA LEU A 12 8.54 8.31 27.97
C LEU A 12 8.65 8.89 29.36
N ARG A 13 9.85 9.34 29.74
CA ARG A 13 10.17 9.81 31.10
C ARG A 13 10.18 11.32 31.22
N SER A 14 10.21 12.04 30.10
CA SER A 14 10.26 13.50 30.08
C SER A 14 9.68 14.09 28.80
N MET A 15 9.35 15.39 28.86
CA MET A 15 8.96 16.16 27.69
C MET A 15 10.07 16.24 26.63
N GLY A 16 11.35 16.24 27.05
CA GLY A 16 12.48 16.23 26.11
C GLY A 16 12.53 14.95 25.27
N GLU A 17 12.24 13.79 25.87
CA GLU A 17 12.11 12.51 25.17
C GLU A 17 10.87 12.49 24.27
N PHE A 18 9.74 13.04 24.73
CA PHE A 18 8.52 13.17 23.94
C PHE A 18 8.76 13.97 22.65
N PHE A 19 9.34 15.17 22.74
CA PHE A 19 9.59 16.01 21.57
C PHE A 19 10.57 15.35 20.58
N ALA A 20 11.59 14.65 21.08
CA ALA A 20 12.52 13.93 20.25
C ALA A 20 11.84 12.79 19.48
N LEU A 21 10.96 12.04 20.15
CA LEU A 21 10.21 10.94 19.55
C LEU A 21 9.16 11.43 18.55
N ALA A 22 8.36 12.44 18.92
CA ALA A 22 7.36 13.04 18.05
C ALA A 22 8.02 13.57 16.76
N ARG A 23 9.08 14.38 16.89
CA ARG A 23 9.81 14.90 15.72
C ARG A 23 10.39 13.77 14.85
N ALA A 24 10.88 12.69 15.45
CA ALA A 24 11.41 11.56 14.70
C ALA A 24 10.33 10.84 13.88
N MET A 25 9.14 10.64 14.45
CA MET A 25 8.00 10.04 13.73
C MET A 25 7.51 10.93 12.58
N GLU A 26 7.31 12.22 12.82
CA GLU A 26 6.88 13.15 11.76
C GLU A 26 7.93 13.25 10.63
N ALA A 27 9.22 13.30 10.98
CA ALA A 27 10.30 13.31 10.00
C ALA A 27 10.39 12.00 9.19
N ASP A 28 9.98 10.87 9.78
CA ASP A 28 9.89 9.59 9.10
C ASP A 28 8.84 9.60 7.99
N ALA A 29 7.65 10.13 8.30
CA ALA A 29 6.58 10.30 7.32
C ALA A 29 6.97 11.27 6.21
N VAL A 30 7.61 12.40 6.55
CA VAL A 30 8.16 13.35 5.56
C VAL A 30 9.09 12.61 4.60
N ARG A 31 10.03 11.82 5.12
CA ARG A 31 10.99 11.07 4.31
C ARG A 31 10.27 10.08 3.40
N HIS A 32 9.41 9.24 3.97
CA HIS A 32 8.67 8.21 3.24
C HIS A 32 7.85 8.79 2.08
N TYR A 33 7.06 9.84 2.35
CA TYR A 33 6.24 10.48 1.33
C TYR A 33 7.07 11.24 0.29
N THR A 34 8.18 11.87 0.68
CA THR A 34 9.09 12.54 -0.25
C THR A 34 9.78 11.54 -1.19
N GLU A 35 10.27 10.42 -0.65
CA GLU A 35 10.86 9.34 -1.44
C GLU A 35 9.83 8.75 -2.41
N THR A 36 8.60 8.53 -1.95
CA THR A 36 7.50 8.02 -2.77
C THR A 36 7.15 8.95 -3.92
N ALA A 37 7.02 10.26 -3.64
CA ALA A 37 6.78 11.27 -4.66
C ALA A 37 7.90 11.29 -5.72
N ASN A 38 9.15 11.22 -5.28
CA ASN A 38 10.31 11.20 -6.17
C ASN A 38 10.35 9.93 -7.03
N ALA A 39 10.04 8.76 -6.46
CA ALA A 39 9.97 7.50 -7.19
C ALA A 39 8.85 7.52 -8.26
N LEU A 40 7.67 8.05 -7.92
CA LEU A 40 6.56 8.21 -8.86
C LEU A 40 6.88 9.20 -10.00
N ARG A 41 7.61 10.29 -9.72
CA ARG A 41 8.10 11.21 -10.75
C ARG A 41 9.06 10.55 -11.72
N LYS A 42 9.99 9.73 -11.24
CA LYS A 42 10.90 8.94 -12.09
C LYS A 42 10.14 8.03 -13.05
N GLN A 43 8.95 7.58 -12.65
CA GLN A 43 8.04 6.78 -13.48
C GLN A 43 6.98 7.61 -14.23
N ASN A 44 7.15 8.93 -14.32
CA ASN A 44 6.23 9.86 -14.98
C ASN A 44 4.77 9.81 -14.45
N SER A 45 4.55 9.34 -13.23
CA SER A 45 3.25 9.24 -12.57
C SER A 45 2.90 10.51 -11.80
N LEU A 46 2.88 11.65 -12.50
CA LEU A 46 2.79 13.00 -11.89
C LEU A 46 1.57 13.22 -10.98
N PRO A 47 0.34 12.77 -11.33
CA PRO A 47 -0.82 12.97 -10.45
C PRO A 47 -0.70 12.24 -9.11
N LEU A 48 -0.10 11.05 -9.10
CA LEU A 48 0.16 10.31 -7.87
C LEU A 48 1.30 10.96 -7.07
N ALA A 49 2.37 11.38 -7.74
CA ALA A 49 3.47 12.08 -7.08
C ALA A 49 2.99 13.32 -6.33
N TYR A 50 2.10 14.11 -6.94
CA TYR A 50 1.51 15.29 -6.32
C TYR A 50 0.77 15.00 -5.01
N ILE A 51 0.05 13.87 -4.91
CA ILE A 51 -0.63 13.47 -3.67
C ILE A 51 0.39 13.26 -2.56
N PHE A 52 1.47 12.53 -2.83
CA PHE A 52 2.53 12.27 -1.85
C PHE A 52 3.33 13.53 -1.50
N GLU A 53 3.46 14.50 -2.41
CA GLU A 53 4.05 15.81 -2.09
C GLU A 53 3.19 16.63 -1.13
N LEU A 54 1.87 16.59 -1.30
CA LEU A 54 0.94 17.22 -0.37
C LEU A 54 1.02 16.57 1.01
N LEU A 55 1.02 15.24 1.07
CA LEU A 55 1.23 14.50 2.32
C LEU A 55 2.57 14.89 2.97
N ALA A 56 3.67 14.86 2.23
CA ALA A 56 4.98 15.27 2.73
C ALA A 56 5.02 16.74 3.21
N LYS A 57 4.18 17.62 2.64
CA LYS A 57 4.06 19.00 3.11
C LYS A 57 3.30 19.04 4.45
N PHE A 58 2.20 18.31 4.59
CA PHE A 58 1.46 18.26 5.85
C PHE A 58 2.35 17.77 7.00
N GLU A 59 3.14 16.72 6.79
CA GLU A 59 4.06 16.20 7.82
C GLU A 59 5.21 17.16 8.13
N ARG A 60 5.67 17.97 7.15
CA ARG A 60 6.64 19.04 7.41
C ARG A 60 6.06 20.10 8.33
N ASP A 61 4.81 20.48 8.10
CA ASP A 61 4.10 21.40 8.98
C ASP A 61 4.00 20.81 10.41
N HIS A 62 3.94 19.48 10.60
CA HIS A 62 3.99 18.84 11.92
C HIS A 62 5.36 18.92 12.58
N VAL A 63 6.43 18.62 11.84
CA VAL A 63 7.81 18.76 12.32
C VAL A 63 8.04 20.17 12.88
N ASP A 64 7.59 21.18 12.14
CA ASP A 64 7.71 22.59 12.53
C ASP A 64 6.88 22.89 13.78
N ARG A 65 5.61 22.45 13.85
CA ARG A 65 4.76 22.63 15.04
C ARG A 65 5.33 21.96 16.29
N VAL A 66 5.89 20.75 16.17
CA VAL A 66 6.56 20.06 17.29
C VAL A 66 7.80 20.82 17.74
N ALA A 67 8.57 21.38 16.80
CA ALA A 67 9.75 22.19 17.12
C ALA A 67 9.39 23.51 17.82
N GLU A 68 8.35 24.19 17.36
CA GLU A 68 7.79 25.41 17.98
C GLU A 68 7.32 25.11 19.41
N TRP A 69 6.51 24.06 19.58
CA TRP A 69 6.03 23.64 20.90
C TRP A 69 7.19 23.31 21.85
N ALA A 70 8.23 22.64 21.35
CA ALA A 70 9.40 22.33 22.13
C ALA A 70 10.20 23.56 22.55
N ALA A 71 10.25 24.60 21.71
CA ALA A 71 10.93 25.87 22.01
C ALA A 71 10.17 26.71 23.04
N GLU A 72 8.84 26.67 23.02
CA GLU A 72 7.98 27.38 23.98
C GLU A 72 7.94 26.69 25.36
N HIS A 73 8.16 25.38 25.39
CA HIS A 73 8.07 24.59 26.61
C HIS A 73 9.27 24.83 27.56
N LYS A 74 9.00 25.46 28.70
CA LYS A 74 9.99 25.69 29.77
C LYS A 74 10.12 24.44 30.64
N GLY A 75 11.12 23.60 30.41
CA GLY A 75 11.30 22.43 31.30
C GLY A 75 12.43 21.45 31.00
N ALA A 76 12.84 21.30 29.74
CA ALA A 76 13.95 20.39 29.40
C ALA A 76 14.56 20.74 28.04
N ALA A 77 15.88 20.52 27.90
CA ALA A 77 16.50 20.52 26.58
C ALA A 77 15.92 19.36 25.76
N VAL A 78 15.48 19.66 24.54
CA VAL A 78 14.99 18.64 23.61
C VAL A 78 16.10 17.64 23.35
N ALA A 79 15.84 16.35 23.57
CA ALA A 79 16.82 15.33 23.24
C ALA A 79 17.09 15.36 21.72
N THR A 80 18.36 15.21 21.35
CA THR A 80 18.77 15.20 19.93
C THR A 80 18.32 13.93 19.23
N VAL A 81 18.19 12.84 19.98
CA VAL A 81 17.79 11.51 19.49
C VAL A 81 16.59 11.02 20.30
N ALA A 82 15.67 10.33 19.62
CA ALA A 82 14.56 9.65 20.28
C ALA A 82 15.09 8.59 21.27
N PRO A 83 14.39 8.33 22.39
CA PRO A 83 14.85 7.39 23.42
C PRO A 83 14.90 5.92 22.94
N TRP A 84 14.19 5.60 21.86
CA TRP A 84 14.19 4.31 21.19
C TRP A 84 13.86 4.48 19.70
N PRO A 85 14.10 3.45 18.86
CA PRO A 85 13.65 3.46 17.48
C PRO A 85 12.14 3.73 17.36
N ILE A 86 11.76 4.55 16.39
CA ILE A 86 10.35 4.77 16.05
C ILE A 86 9.73 3.45 15.55
N PRO A 87 8.42 3.22 15.81
CA PRO A 87 7.75 2.04 15.28
C PRO A 87 7.73 2.04 13.75
N ASP A 88 7.85 0.85 13.14
CA ASP A 88 7.55 0.72 11.72
C ASP A 88 6.04 0.94 11.51
N ALA A 89 5.68 2.10 10.97
CA ALA A 89 4.29 2.50 10.76
C ALA A 89 3.83 2.29 9.31
N PHE A 90 4.73 2.09 8.35
CA PHE A 90 4.42 1.91 6.94
C PHE A 90 4.37 0.43 6.55
N ASP A 91 3.38 0.01 5.76
CA ASP A 91 3.28 -1.38 5.28
C ASP A 91 3.99 -1.64 3.95
N VAL A 92 4.24 -0.58 3.19
CA VAL A 92 4.61 -0.64 1.79
C VAL A 92 5.72 0.37 1.58
N SER A 93 6.82 -0.03 0.94
CA SER A 93 7.95 0.88 0.69
C SER A 93 7.63 1.92 -0.40
N PRO A 94 8.38 3.03 -0.46
CA PRO A 94 8.27 4.00 -1.56
C PRO A 94 8.43 3.36 -2.95
N GLU A 95 9.35 2.41 -3.09
CA GLU A 95 9.60 1.66 -4.32
C GLU A 95 8.39 0.79 -4.69
N GLU A 96 7.84 0.05 -3.73
CA GLU A 96 6.67 -0.80 -3.95
C GLU A 96 5.44 0.02 -4.36
N ILE A 97 5.23 1.20 -3.75
CA ILE A 97 4.16 2.12 -4.16
C ILE A 97 4.39 2.57 -5.61
N ALA A 98 5.61 2.97 -5.95
CA ALA A 98 5.92 3.47 -7.28
C ALA A 98 5.79 2.38 -8.34
N GLN A 99 6.18 1.14 -8.04
CA GLN A 99 6.11 0.00 -8.98
C GLN A 99 4.70 -0.56 -9.17
N SER A 100 3.78 -0.31 -8.22
CA SER A 100 2.41 -0.83 -8.27
C SER A 100 1.62 -0.23 -9.44
N SER A 101 1.27 -1.07 -10.42
CA SER A 101 0.45 -0.69 -11.57
C SER A 101 -1.02 -0.46 -11.22
N LEU A 102 -1.45 -0.98 -10.07
CA LEU A 102 -2.78 -0.73 -9.52
C LEU A 102 -2.83 0.49 -8.59
N MET A 103 -1.74 1.26 -8.47
CA MET A 103 -1.73 2.43 -7.60
C MET A 103 -2.69 3.49 -8.16
N THR A 104 -3.60 3.95 -7.31
CA THR A 104 -4.57 5.00 -7.65
C THR A 104 -4.59 6.04 -6.54
N PRO A 105 -5.11 7.26 -6.78
CA PRO A 105 -5.30 8.26 -5.72
C PRO A 105 -6.02 7.71 -4.49
N TYR A 106 -7.04 6.86 -4.72
CA TYR A 106 -7.75 6.18 -3.64
C TYR A 106 -6.84 5.28 -2.79
N ARG A 107 -5.97 4.47 -3.43
CA ARG A 107 -5.05 3.57 -2.73
C ARG A 107 -3.94 4.33 -2.02
N ALA A 108 -3.39 5.39 -2.63
CA ALA A 108 -2.42 6.28 -2.00
C ALA A 108 -2.98 6.90 -0.71
N LEU A 109 -4.21 7.44 -0.77
CA LEU A 109 -4.89 7.98 0.41
C LEU A 109 -5.27 6.89 1.43
N ALA A 110 -5.52 5.65 1.00
CA ALA A 110 -5.72 4.53 1.93
C ALA A 110 -4.45 4.17 2.71
N ILE A 111 -3.26 4.26 2.08
CA ILE A 111 -1.98 4.08 2.76
C ILE A 111 -1.80 5.17 3.82
N ALA A 112 -2.03 6.44 3.45
CA ALA A 112 -1.93 7.56 4.40
C ALA A 112 -2.90 7.41 5.58
N VAL A 113 -4.17 7.06 5.33
CA VAL A 113 -5.15 6.78 6.41
C VAL A 113 -4.64 5.70 7.37
N ARG A 114 -4.04 4.62 6.87
CA ARG A 114 -3.50 3.55 7.73
C ARG A 114 -2.32 4.02 8.58
N TYR A 115 -1.45 4.86 8.02
CA TYR A 115 -0.37 5.49 8.77
C TYR A 115 -0.93 6.31 9.94
N GLU A 116 -1.91 7.18 9.69
CA GLU A 116 -2.50 8.01 10.75
C GLU A 116 -3.25 7.20 11.81
N GLU A 117 -3.97 6.15 11.42
CA GLU A 117 -4.63 5.24 12.36
C GLU A 117 -3.62 4.54 13.28
N ARG A 118 -2.43 4.22 12.76
CA ARG A 118 -1.33 3.64 13.55
C ARG A 118 -0.70 4.67 14.46
N SER A 119 -0.44 5.88 13.97
CA SER A 119 0.05 7.00 14.78
C SER A 119 -0.92 7.32 15.92
N PHE A 120 -2.24 7.35 15.66
CA PHE A 120 -3.26 7.48 16.70
C PHE A 120 -3.17 6.38 17.75
N THR A 121 -3.08 5.11 17.31
CA THR A 121 -3.00 3.96 18.21
C THR A 121 -1.73 4.04 19.07
N PHE A 122 -0.60 4.40 18.46
CA PHE A 122 0.68 4.59 19.14
C PHE A 122 0.58 5.65 20.23
N TRP A 123 0.10 6.85 19.91
CA TRP A 123 0.00 7.94 20.88
C TRP A 123 -1.00 7.64 21.99
N THR A 124 -2.08 6.91 21.69
CA THR A 124 -3.03 6.42 22.70
C THR A 124 -2.36 5.46 23.68
N TYR A 125 -1.51 4.56 23.18
CA TYR A 125 -0.74 3.66 24.04
C TYR A 125 0.26 4.43 24.92
N VAL A 126 0.99 5.38 24.34
CA VAL A 126 1.92 6.23 25.09
C VAL A 126 1.18 6.99 26.20
N ALA A 127 0.04 7.59 25.89
CA ALA A 127 -0.81 8.28 26.87
C ALA A 127 -1.31 7.36 27.98
N ALA A 128 -1.60 6.09 27.68
CA ALA A 128 -2.05 5.12 28.67
C ALA A 128 -0.95 4.69 29.65
N GLN A 129 0.33 4.87 29.30
CA GLN A 129 1.47 4.48 30.12
C GLN A 129 2.23 5.65 30.75
N ALA A 130 1.93 6.88 30.34
CA ALA A 130 2.55 8.09 30.85
C ALA A 130 1.67 8.77 31.91
N ASP A 131 2.29 9.66 32.68
CA ASP A 131 1.65 10.55 33.64
C ASP A 131 2.01 12.01 33.36
N GLY A 132 1.24 12.93 33.94
CA GLY A 132 1.49 14.37 33.88
C GLY A 132 1.54 14.92 32.45
N GLU A 133 2.47 15.84 32.19
CA GLU A 133 2.55 16.56 30.92
C GLU A 133 2.80 15.65 29.71
N VAL A 134 3.55 14.55 29.87
CA VAL A 134 3.80 13.60 28.77
C VAL A 134 2.51 12.91 28.34
N LYS A 135 1.63 12.57 29.30
CA LYS A 135 0.31 12.01 29.00
C LYS A 135 -0.54 13.02 28.24
N GLU A 136 -0.64 14.24 28.73
CA GLU A 136 -1.40 15.31 28.07
C GLU A 136 -0.89 15.58 26.65
N ALA A 137 0.43 15.55 26.46
CA ALA A 137 1.06 15.74 25.18
C ALA A 137 0.78 14.60 24.19
N ALA A 138 0.83 13.35 24.67
CA ALA A 138 0.48 12.18 23.87
C ALA A 138 -1.03 12.15 23.50
N GLU A 139 -1.91 12.54 24.43
CA GLU A 139 -3.35 12.67 24.14
C GLU A 139 -3.63 13.75 23.08
N ARG A 140 -2.88 14.85 23.10
CA ARG A 140 -2.95 15.88 22.07
C ARG A 140 -2.55 15.32 20.71
N MET A 141 -1.41 14.65 20.60
CA MET A 141 -0.97 14.02 19.34
C MET A 141 -2.01 13.03 18.83
N ALA A 142 -2.54 12.16 19.71
CA ALA A 142 -3.58 11.20 19.33
C ALA A 142 -4.81 11.90 18.72
N ARG A 143 -5.25 13.02 19.31
CA ARG A 143 -6.40 13.78 18.79
C ARG A 143 -6.11 14.38 17.42
N GLU A 144 -4.93 14.96 17.22
CA GLU A 144 -4.51 15.50 15.92
C GLU A 144 -4.54 14.41 14.83
N GLN A 145 -4.07 13.19 15.14
CA GLN A 145 -4.13 12.08 14.18
C GLN A 145 -5.56 11.65 13.83
N LEU A 146 -6.52 11.73 14.75
CA LEU A 146 -7.94 11.46 14.43
C LEU A 146 -8.51 12.51 13.46
N ASP A 147 -8.13 13.78 13.62
CA ASP A 147 -8.55 14.85 12.71
C ASP A 147 -8.00 14.60 11.30
N HIS A 148 -6.73 14.20 11.18
CA HIS A 148 -6.11 13.81 9.90
C HIS A 148 -6.80 12.61 9.26
N VAL A 149 -7.08 11.54 10.03
CA VAL A 149 -7.85 10.39 9.56
C VAL A 149 -9.19 10.83 8.97
N SER A 150 -9.88 11.78 9.61
CA SER A 150 -11.16 12.28 9.11
C SER A 150 -11.03 12.96 7.74
N VAL A 151 -10.05 13.85 7.58
CA VAL A 151 -9.78 14.60 6.35
C VAL A 151 -9.34 13.65 5.24
N LEU A 152 -8.36 12.78 5.51
CA LEU A 152 -7.87 11.82 4.52
C LEU A 152 -8.96 10.83 4.09
N ARG A 153 -9.84 10.39 4.99
CA ARG A 153 -10.99 9.55 4.62
C ARG A 153 -11.99 10.31 3.75
N GLN A 154 -12.17 11.61 3.95
CA GLN A 154 -12.99 12.45 3.05
C GLN A 154 -12.37 12.54 1.66
N GLU A 155 -11.09 12.90 1.57
CA GLU A 155 -10.36 12.94 0.30
C GLU A 155 -10.38 11.57 -0.39
N ARG A 156 -10.24 10.49 0.37
CA ARG A 156 -10.32 9.13 -0.17
C ARG A 156 -11.70 8.83 -0.77
N ARG A 157 -12.79 9.30 -0.16
CA ARG A 157 -14.14 9.16 -0.74
C ARG A 157 -14.30 9.98 -2.02
N LEU A 158 -13.75 11.20 -2.07
CA LEU A 158 -13.74 12.01 -3.28
C LEU A 158 -12.95 11.32 -4.40
N ALA A 159 -11.77 10.80 -4.08
CA ALA A 159 -10.93 10.01 -4.99
C ALA A 159 -11.63 8.72 -5.46
N PHE A 160 -12.41 8.06 -4.60
CA PHE A 160 -13.22 6.92 -5.00
C PHE A 160 -14.26 7.31 -6.04
N HIS A 161 -15.01 8.39 -5.81
CA HIS A 161 -16.04 8.84 -6.74
C HIS A 161 -15.48 9.38 -8.05
N SER A 162 -14.34 10.08 -8.02
CA SER A 162 -13.65 10.53 -9.24
C SER A 162 -13.09 9.36 -10.03
N ASN A 163 -12.45 8.39 -9.36
CA ASN A 163 -11.99 7.15 -9.99
C ASN A 163 -13.16 6.38 -10.61
N ARG A 164 -14.32 6.29 -9.97
CA ARG A 164 -15.47 5.60 -10.56
C ARG A 164 -16.07 6.31 -11.78
N ARG A 165 -15.88 7.63 -11.88
CA ARG A 165 -16.29 8.43 -13.05
C ARG A 165 -15.26 8.37 -14.18
N ALA A 166 -13.98 8.26 -13.84
CA ALA A 166 -12.86 8.28 -14.79
C ALA A 166 -12.42 6.88 -15.26
N ALA A 167 -12.41 5.90 -14.36
CA ALA A 167 -12.16 4.51 -14.67
C ALA A 167 -13.37 3.96 -15.41
N LYS A 168 -13.19 3.65 -16.70
CA LYS A 168 -14.07 2.72 -17.40
C LYS A 168 -13.88 1.35 -16.75
N ALA A 169 -14.65 1.08 -15.69
CA ALA A 169 -14.75 -0.27 -15.17
C ALA A 169 -15.18 -1.15 -16.34
N GLU A 170 -14.29 -2.07 -16.72
CA GLU A 170 -14.55 -2.97 -17.82
C GLU A 170 -15.26 -4.20 -17.29
N SER A 171 -16.27 -4.64 -18.04
CA SER A 171 -16.90 -5.92 -17.82
C SER A 171 -16.00 -6.98 -18.44
N VAL A 172 -15.30 -7.73 -17.59
CA VAL A 172 -14.32 -8.74 -17.99
C VAL A 172 -14.93 -10.11 -17.81
N THR A 173 -14.70 -10.99 -18.79
CA THR A 173 -15.10 -12.40 -18.76
C THR A 173 -13.97 -13.27 -18.24
N LEU A 174 -14.28 -14.51 -17.82
CA LEU A 174 -13.22 -15.46 -17.43
C LEU A 174 -12.31 -15.77 -18.62
N GLY A 175 -12.85 -15.83 -19.84
CA GLY A 175 -12.06 -15.98 -21.06
C GLY A 175 -11.08 -14.82 -21.33
N ALA A 176 -11.44 -13.59 -20.95
CA ALA A 176 -10.53 -12.45 -21.04
C ALA A 176 -9.39 -12.55 -20.00
N LEU A 177 -9.70 -12.99 -18.77
CA LEU A 177 -8.66 -13.30 -17.77
C LEU A 177 -7.74 -14.44 -18.25
N ALA A 178 -8.30 -15.47 -18.90
CA ALA A 178 -7.51 -16.55 -19.50
C ALA A 178 -6.56 -16.03 -20.59
N ALA A 179 -6.99 -15.05 -21.40
CA ALA A 179 -6.12 -14.41 -22.38
C ALA A 179 -4.96 -13.64 -21.70
N THR A 180 -5.25 -12.95 -20.60
CA THR A 180 -4.25 -12.24 -19.78
C THR A 180 -3.24 -13.21 -19.16
N GLU A 181 -3.67 -14.34 -18.60
CA GLU A 181 -2.78 -15.41 -18.12
C GLU A 181 -1.89 -15.95 -19.23
N ARG A 182 -2.44 -16.29 -20.41
CA ARG A 182 -1.60 -16.73 -21.55
C ARG A 182 -0.59 -15.67 -21.96
N ARG A 183 -0.95 -14.38 -21.92
CA ARG A 183 -0.03 -13.28 -22.22
C ARG A 183 1.10 -13.22 -21.19
N LEU A 184 0.78 -13.34 -19.90
CA LEU A 184 1.76 -13.37 -18.83
C LEU A 184 2.73 -14.55 -18.98
N ALA A 185 2.23 -15.76 -19.22
CA ALA A 185 3.08 -16.93 -19.49
C ALA A 185 4.09 -16.66 -20.61
N LEU A 186 3.63 -16.13 -21.75
CA LEU A 186 4.49 -15.79 -22.89
C LEU A 186 5.57 -14.77 -22.53
N LEU A 187 5.25 -13.75 -21.73
CA LEU A 187 6.23 -12.74 -21.32
C LEU A 187 7.28 -13.32 -20.35
N ILE A 188 6.87 -14.17 -19.41
CA ILE A 188 7.79 -14.91 -18.54
C ILE A 188 8.70 -15.81 -19.39
N GLU A 189 8.11 -16.55 -20.34
CA GLU A 189 8.70 -17.22 -21.52
C GLU A 189 9.91 -16.49 -22.12
N GLN A 190 9.61 -15.28 -22.60
CA GLN A 190 10.53 -14.44 -23.35
C GLN A 190 11.64 -13.85 -22.47
N HIS A 191 11.37 -13.65 -21.17
CA HIS A 191 12.37 -13.20 -20.20
C HIS A 191 13.34 -14.33 -19.81
N ASP A 192 12.86 -15.57 -19.61
CA ASP A 192 13.70 -16.72 -19.24
C ASP A 192 14.72 -17.07 -20.34
N GLY A 193 14.37 -16.89 -21.62
CA GLY A 193 15.29 -17.11 -22.74
C GLY A 193 16.51 -16.17 -22.82
N ARG A 194 16.60 -15.16 -21.94
CA ARG A 194 17.70 -14.16 -21.90
C ARG A 194 18.61 -14.30 -20.68
N THR A 195 18.23 -15.09 -19.68
CA THR A 195 18.98 -15.32 -18.44
C THR A 195 19.06 -16.82 -18.17
N THR A 196 20.05 -17.26 -17.41
CA THR A 196 20.33 -18.70 -17.22
C THR A 196 19.15 -19.44 -16.57
N ASP A 197 18.40 -20.18 -17.38
CA ASP A 197 17.51 -21.32 -17.06
C ASP A 197 16.84 -21.29 -15.67
N ASP A 198 15.94 -20.34 -15.42
CA ASP A 198 15.33 -20.15 -14.13
C ASP A 198 14.13 -21.10 -13.95
N ALA A 199 14.37 -22.24 -13.30
CA ALA A 199 13.34 -23.26 -13.01
C ALA A 199 12.09 -22.69 -12.32
N VAL A 200 12.21 -21.59 -11.57
CA VAL A 200 11.09 -20.92 -10.90
C VAL A 200 10.24 -20.15 -11.89
N LEU A 201 10.85 -19.41 -12.83
CA LEU A 201 10.10 -18.67 -13.86
C LEU A 201 9.33 -19.64 -14.77
N ARG A 202 9.95 -20.76 -15.17
CA ARG A 202 9.27 -21.80 -15.94
C ARG A 202 8.06 -22.40 -15.22
N ARG A 203 8.18 -22.62 -13.91
CA ARG A 203 7.06 -23.06 -13.08
C ARG A 203 5.93 -22.02 -13.11
N TYR A 204 6.23 -20.73 -12.97
CA TYR A 204 5.20 -19.68 -12.99
C TYR A 204 4.55 -19.48 -14.36
N ALA A 205 5.29 -19.69 -15.45
CA ALA A 205 4.70 -19.71 -16.78
C ALA A 205 3.74 -20.91 -16.95
N ALA A 206 4.13 -22.09 -16.45
CA ALA A 206 3.29 -23.28 -16.48
C ALA A 206 2.01 -23.10 -15.64
N THR A 207 2.11 -22.59 -14.41
CA THR A 207 0.92 -22.32 -13.58
C THR A 207 0.00 -21.28 -14.20
N SER A 208 0.57 -20.29 -14.91
CA SER A 208 -0.20 -19.31 -15.66
C SER A 208 -0.99 -19.96 -16.82
N ARG A 209 -0.41 -20.95 -17.52
CA ARG A 209 -1.15 -21.71 -18.54
C ARG A 209 -2.27 -22.56 -17.93
N GLU A 210 -1.98 -23.26 -16.83
CA GLU A 210 -2.99 -24.05 -16.11
C GLU A 210 -4.15 -23.17 -15.62
N ALA A 211 -3.85 -21.96 -15.13
CA ALA A 211 -4.85 -20.96 -14.77
C ALA A 211 -5.73 -20.57 -15.96
N ALA A 212 -5.13 -20.33 -17.14
CA ALA A 212 -5.88 -20.03 -18.35
C ALA A 212 -6.82 -21.17 -18.76
N GLU A 213 -6.37 -22.42 -18.69
CA GLU A 213 -7.18 -23.60 -19.01
C GLU A 213 -8.38 -23.75 -18.03
N LYS A 214 -8.14 -23.56 -16.72
CA LYS A 214 -9.21 -23.56 -15.71
C LYS A 214 -10.25 -22.48 -15.99
N LEU A 215 -9.81 -21.27 -16.34
CA LEU A 215 -10.68 -20.14 -16.65
C LEU A 215 -11.51 -20.37 -17.93
N ASP A 216 -10.91 -20.90 -18.99
CA ASP A 216 -11.65 -21.26 -20.22
C ASP A 216 -12.74 -22.30 -19.93
N ALA A 217 -12.39 -23.35 -19.17
CA ALA A 217 -13.34 -24.39 -18.81
C ALA A 217 -14.54 -23.82 -18.03
N LEU A 218 -14.29 -22.89 -17.11
CA LEU A 218 -15.35 -22.22 -16.36
C LEU A 218 -16.15 -21.22 -17.22
N GLU A 219 -15.51 -20.53 -18.16
CA GLU A 219 -16.17 -19.60 -19.08
C GLU A 219 -17.25 -20.32 -19.90
N THR A 220 -16.96 -21.53 -20.39
CA THR A 220 -17.92 -22.31 -21.21
C THR A 220 -19.20 -22.69 -20.47
N ILE A 221 -19.20 -22.67 -19.13
CA ILE A 221 -20.31 -23.13 -18.30
C ILE A 221 -21.01 -21.95 -17.62
N THR A 222 -20.24 -20.97 -17.14
CA THR A 222 -20.75 -19.98 -16.19
C THR A 222 -20.98 -18.61 -16.81
N HIS A 223 -20.19 -18.24 -17.82
CA HIS A 223 -20.17 -16.89 -18.40
C HIS A 223 -20.14 -15.76 -17.36
N GLN A 224 -19.51 -16.03 -16.20
CA GLN A 224 -19.39 -15.08 -15.10
C GLN A 224 -18.63 -13.85 -15.58
N ARG A 225 -19.12 -12.69 -15.16
CA ARG A 225 -18.46 -11.41 -15.43
C ARG A 225 -18.10 -10.73 -14.12
N LEU A 226 -16.99 -9.99 -14.16
CA LEU A 226 -16.58 -9.10 -13.10
C LEU A 226 -16.39 -7.68 -13.65
N SER A 227 -16.52 -6.70 -12.77
CA SER A 227 -16.26 -5.30 -13.08
C SER A 227 -14.94 -4.91 -12.44
N ILE A 228 -13.90 -4.71 -13.24
CA ILE A 228 -12.57 -4.36 -12.74
C ILE A 228 -12.02 -3.12 -13.43
N ILE A 229 -11.10 -2.42 -12.76
CA ILE A 229 -10.37 -1.30 -13.36
C ILE A 229 -9.45 -1.87 -14.44
N ALA A 230 -9.61 -1.38 -15.68
CA ALA A 230 -8.80 -1.82 -16.80
C ALA A 230 -7.31 -1.56 -16.55
N LEU A 231 -6.46 -2.52 -16.92
CA LEU A 231 -5.02 -2.32 -16.94
C LEU A 231 -4.66 -1.34 -18.08
N PRO A 232 -3.94 -0.24 -17.80
CA PRO A 232 -3.49 0.72 -18.81
C PRO A 232 -2.71 0.01 -19.92
N ALA A 233 -2.86 0.47 -21.17
CA ALA A 233 -2.30 -0.21 -22.34
C ALA A 233 -0.77 -0.34 -22.25
N GLU A 234 -0.10 0.67 -21.69
CA GLU A 234 1.34 0.74 -21.52
C GLU A 234 1.87 -0.30 -20.51
N ARG A 235 1.00 -0.79 -19.61
CA ARG A 235 1.34 -1.77 -18.56
C ARG A 235 0.95 -3.20 -18.93
N ARG A 236 0.30 -3.43 -20.07
CA ARG A 236 -0.10 -4.79 -20.53
C ARG A 236 1.08 -5.67 -20.96
N GLU A 237 2.25 -5.07 -21.09
CA GLU A 237 3.51 -5.73 -21.47
C GLU A 237 4.45 -5.92 -20.28
N ASP A 238 4.03 -5.51 -19.08
CA ASP A 238 4.79 -5.64 -17.84
C ASP A 238 4.32 -6.89 -17.07
N PRO A 239 5.16 -7.93 -16.92
CA PRO A 239 4.80 -9.16 -16.21
C PRO A 239 4.33 -8.92 -14.78
N VAL A 240 4.93 -7.95 -14.07
CA VAL A 240 4.55 -7.62 -12.68
C VAL A 240 3.16 -7.00 -12.67
N ALA A 241 2.91 -6.05 -13.59
CA ALA A 241 1.61 -5.40 -13.72
C ALA A 241 0.48 -6.40 -14.04
N LEU A 242 0.75 -7.37 -14.91
CA LEU A 242 -0.20 -8.44 -15.22
C LEU A 242 -0.45 -9.35 -14.01
N CYS A 243 0.59 -9.70 -13.24
CA CYS A 243 0.43 -10.47 -12.00
C CYS A 243 -0.44 -9.72 -10.99
N GLU A 244 -0.22 -8.42 -10.79
CA GLU A 244 -1.03 -7.58 -9.90
C GLU A 244 -2.50 -7.54 -10.34
N TYR A 245 -2.73 -7.28 -11.64
CA TYR A 245 -4.09 -7.24 -12.20
C TYR A 245 -4.82 -8.57 -12.01
N LEU A 246 -4.17 -9.70 -12.27
CA LEU A 246 -4.75 -11.03 -12.12
C LEU A 246 -5.06 -11.35 -10.64
N ALA A 247 -4.16 -11.03 -9.72
CA ALA A 247 -4.41 -11.22 -8.28
C ALA A 247 -5.64 -10.43 -7.81
N GLU A 248 -5.76 -9.15 -8.20
CA GLU A 248 -6.93 -8.33 -7.88
C GLU A 248 -8.21 -8.90 -8.52
N ALA A 249 -8.13 -9.34 -9.79
CA ALA A 249 -9.26 -9.92 -10.50
C ALA A 249 -9.79 -11.17 -9.80
N TYR A 250 -8.92 -12.07 -9.35
CA TYR A 250 -9.32 -13.29 -8.67
C TYR A 250 -9.88 -13.04 -7.27
N LEU A 251 -9.28 -12.12 -6.51
CA LEU A 251 -9.84 -11.70 -5.22
C LEU A 251 -11.24 -11.10 -5.38
N HIS A 252 -11.43 -10.21 -6.36
CA HIS A 252 -12.74 -9.64 -6.63
C HIS A 252 -13.75 -10.68 -7.13
N LEU A 253 -13.31 -11.61 -7.99
CA LEU A 253 -14.14 -12.70 -8.50
C LEU A 253 -14.61 -13.60 -7.34
N ALA A 254 -13.73 -13.92 -6.39
CA ALA A 254 -14.10 -14.68 -5.20
C ALA A 254 -15.12 -13.94 -4.33
N GLU A 255 -14.97 -12.62 -4.18
CA GLU A 255 -15.89 -11.80 -3.38
C GLU A 255 -17.32 -11.76 -3.97
N ILE A 256 -17.44 -11.66 -5.30
CA ILE A 256 -18.75 -11.50 -5.96
C ILE A 256 -19.40 -12.82 -6.38
N SER A 257 -18.64 -13.92 -6.46
CA SER A 257 -19.15 -15.18 -7.00
C SER A 257 -20.17 -15.82 -6.06
N ARG A 258 -21.32 -16.20 -6.63
CA ARG A 258 -22.31 -17.06 -5.98
C ARG A 258 -22.26 -18.50 -6.47
N ASN A 259 -21.41 -18.79 -7.46
CA ASN A 259 -21.20 -20.12 -7.98
C ASN A 259 -20.02 -20.76 -7.25
N GLU A 260 -20.27 -21.86 -6.54
CA GLU A 260 -19.28 -22.56 -5.72
C GLU A 260 -18.03 -22.96 -6.52
N ARG A 261 -18.18 -23.44 -7.75
CA ARG A 261 -17.04 -23.83 -8.60
C ARG A 261 -16.17 -22.64 -8.98
N VAL A 262 -16.80 -21.50 -9.29
CA VAL A 262 -16.08 -20.26 -9.61
C VAL A 262 -15.42 -19.69 -8.37
N LEU A 263 -16.07 -19.76 -7.21
CA LEU A 263 -15.51 -19.29 -5.95
C LEU A 263 -14.24 -20.06 -5.57
N ILE A 264 -14.30 -21.39 -5.57
CA ILE A 264 -13.16 -22.25 -5.24
C ILE A 264 -12.01 -21.97 -6.23
N ALA A 265 -12.30 -21.97 -7.53
CA ALA A 265 -11.29 -21.67 -8.53
C ALA A 265 -10.68 -20.27 -8.36
N ALA A 266 -11.49 -19.25 -8.05
CA ALA A 266 -10.99 -17.90 -7.83
C ALA A 266 -10.09 -17.81 -6.59
N GLN A 267 -10.38 -18.55 -5.52
CA GLN A 267 -9.55 -18.60 -4.31
C GLN A 267 -8.21 -19.30 -4.59
N ASP A 268 -8.22 -20.42 -5.31
CA ASP A 268 -7.01 -21.13 -5.71
C ASP A 268 -6.14 -20.25 -6.61
N LEU A 269 -6.74 -19.64 -7.63
CA LEU A 269 -6.06 -18.74 -8.57
C LEU A 269 -5.51 -17.48 -7.88
N ALA A 270 -6.24 -16.92 -6.91
CA ALA A 270 -5.76 -15.78 -6.13
C ALA A 270 -4.51 -16.15 -5.32
N THR A 271 -4.48 -17.36 -4.73
CA THR A 271 -3.30 -17.86 -4.00
C THR A 271 -2.09 -17.98 -4.92
N ASP A 272 -2.26 -18.65 -6.07
CA ASP A 272 -1.19 -18.80 -7.06
C ASP A 272 -0.69 -17.45 -7.60
N ALA A 273 -1.61 -16.51 -7.85
CA ALA A 273 -1.27 -15.19 -8.36
C ALA A 273 -0.51 -14.32 -7.35
N ILE A 274 -0.86 -14.40 -6.05
CA ILE A 274 -0.16 -13.69 -4.98
C ILE A 274 1.27 -14.24 -4.80
N ASP A 275 1.41 -15.57 -4.76
CA ASP A 275 2.72 -16.22 -4.66
C ASP A 275 3.62 -15.86 -5.84
N ARG A 276 3.05 -15.87 -7.05
CA ARG A 276 3.75 -15.44 -8.28
C ARG A 276 4.14 -13.97 -8.22
N LEU A 277 3.24 -13.07 -7.79
CA LEU A 277 3.53 -11.65 -7.68
C LEU A 277 4.70 -11.38 -6.71
N ALA A 278 4.70 -12.03 -5.55
CA ALA A 278 5.77 -11.90 -4.56
C ALA A 278 7.12 -12.33 -5.15
N ALA A 279 7.17 -13.46 -5.85
CA ALA A 279 8.39 -13.94 -6.48
C ALA A 279 8.86 -13.04 -7.64
N MET A 280 7.95 -12.57 -8.50
CA MET A 280 8.28 -11.69 -9.62
C MET A 280 8.87 -10.36 -9.14
N ARG A 281 8.32 -9.77 -8.08
CA ARG A 281 8.87 -8.56 -7.46
C ARG A 281 10.29 -8.77 -6.94
N SER A 282 10.57 -9.94 -6.34
CA SER A 282 11.91 -10.28 -5.84
C SER A 282 12.95 -10.46 -6.94
N LYS A 283 12.56 -11.04 -8.09
CA LYS A 283 13.48 -11.34 -9.20
C LYS A 283 13.69 -10.20 -10.18
N MET A 284 12.72 -9.29 -10.30
CA MET A 284 12.80 -8.14 -11.23
C MET A 284 13.32 -6.86 -10.56
N SER A 285 13.57 -6.88 -9.26
CA SER A 285 14.24 -5.80 -8.51
C SER A 285 15.77 -5.98 -8.42
N ALA A 286 16.31 -7.06 -8.98
CA ALA A 286 17.75 -7.37 -9.07
C ALA A 286 18.28 -7.09 -10.48
#